data_AF-A0A9Q5HQM8-F1
#
_entry.id   AF-A0A9Q5HQM8-F1
#
_cell.length_a   1.000
_cell.length_b   1.000
_cell.length_c   1.000
_cell.angle_alpha   90.00
_cell.angle_beta   90.00
_cell.angle_gamma   90.00
#
_symmetry.space_group_name_H-M   'P 1'
#
loop_
_entity.id
_entity.type
_entity.pdbx_description
1 polymer ?
#
loop_
_entity_poly.entity_id
_entity_poly.type
_entity_poly.pdbx_seq_one_letter_code
_entity_poly.pdbx_strand_id
1 'polypeptide(L)'
;MRPTLSRLIAIVPRSAVPKHLQYRVIPPPLRPSEKPAEPTLVDLLIARKEARDRVYADAQQRLQETGALEVDASIQPWPTNLRVEPIVKREAFAKITKKARMALKEALKER
;
A
#
# COMPACT_ATOMS: atom_id res chain seq x y z
N MET A 1 -20.95 48.74 4.49
CA MET A 1 -20.09 49.03 3.31
C MET A 1 -20.95 48.93 2.06
N ARG A 2 -21.00 49.98 1.21
CA ARG A 2 -21.72 49.93 -0.08
C ARG A 2 -20.78 49.37 -1.16
N PRO A 3 -21.22 48.40 -1.99
CA PRO A 3 -20.41 47.90 -3.09
C PRO A 3 -20.21 49.01 -4.14
N THR A 4 -18.96 49.31 -4.48
CA THR A 4 -18.59 50.24 -5.56
C THR A 4 -18.36 49.47 -6.86
N LEU A 5 -18.59 50.10 -8.02
CA LEU A 5 -18.37 49.51 -9.36
C LEU A 5 -16.96 48.90 -9.54
N SER A 6 -15.95 49.51 -8.92
CA SER A 6 -14.57 48.99 -8.88
C SER A 6 -14.39 47.67 -8.15
N ARG A 7 -15.37 47.25 -7.34
CA ARG A 7 -15.39 45.95 -6.63
C ARG A 7 -16.29 44.92 -7.31
N LEU A 8 -17.00 45.29 -8.37
CA LEU A 8 -17.70 44.32 -9.20
C LEU A 8 -16.64 43.59 -10.02
N ILE A 9 -16.37 42.35 -9.64
CA ILE A 9 -15.56 41.44 -10.43
C ILE A 9 -16.33 41.23 -11.74
N ALA A 10 -15.85 41.81 -12.83
CA ALA A 10 -16.43 41.58 -14.14
C ALA A 10 -16.27 40.09 -14.49
N ILE A 11 -17.38 39.37 -14.61
CA ILE A 11 -17.37 37.99 -15.07
C ILE A 11 -17.13 38.02 -16.58
N VAL A 12 -15.88 37.83 -16.99
CA VAL A 12 -15.50 37.76 -18.40
C VAL A 12 -15.57 36.31 -18.88
N PRO A 13 -16.32 35.99 -19.95
CA PRO A 13 -16.34 34.64 -20.50
C PRO A 13 -14.96 34.29 -21.07
N ARG A 14 -14.52 33.03 -20.89
CA ARG A 14 -13.18 32.58 -21.33
C ARG A 14 -12.94 32.78 -22.82
N SER A 15 -14.00 32.71 -23.64
CA SER A 15 -13.95 32.97 -25.08
C SER A 15 -13.59 34.41 -25.44
N ALA A 16 -13.84 35.37 -24.54
CA ALA A 16 -13.52 36.78 -24.74
C ALA A 16 -12.06 37.13 -24.36
N VAL A 17 -11.29 36.17 -23.81
CA VAL A 17 -9.88 36.39 -23.47
C VAL A 17 -9.02 36.36 -24.75
N PRO A 18 -8.22 37.40 -25.04
CA PRO A 18 -7.34 37.42 -26.19
C PRO A 18 -6.42 36.19 -26.25
N LYS A 19 -6.19 35.63 -27.45
CA LYS A 19 -5.39 34.39 -27.64
C LYS A 19 -4.01 34.46 -26.96
N HIS A 20 -3.35 35.61 -27.05
CA HIS A 20 -2.03 35.84 -26.44
C HIS A 20 -2.06 35.87 -24.90
N LEU A 21 -3.23 35.91 -24.24
CA LEU A 21 -3.39 35.83 -22.78
C LEU A 21 -4.02 34.51 -22.31
N GLN A 22 -4.47 33.65 -23.23
CA GLN A 22 -5.16 32.41 -22.87
C GLN A 22 -4.30 31.45 -22.05
N TYR A 23 -2.97 31.48 -22.20
CA TYR A 23 -2.06 30.66 -21.39
C TYR A 23 -2.10 31.00 -19.89
N ARG A 24 -2.60 32.19 -19.50
CA ARG A 24 -2.77 32.59 -18.10
C ARG A 24 -4.09 32.12 -17.50
N VAL A 25 -5.02 31.61 -18.33
CA VAL A 25 -6.33 31.15 -17.89
C VAL A 25 -6.19 29.74 -17.34
N ILE A 26 -6.42 29.59 -16.03
CA ILE A 26 -6.41 28.28 -15.37
C ILE A 26 -7.51 27.41 -16.01
N PRO A 27 -7.22 26.16 -16.45
CA PRO A 27 -8.23 25.28 -17.03
C PRO A 27 -9.39 25.04 -16.04
N PRO A 28 -10.60 24.69 -16.52
CA PRO A 28 -11.68 24.35 -15.61
C PRO A 28 -11.27 23.10 -14.81
N PRO A 29 -11.70 22.99 -13.54
CA PRO A 29 -11.46 21.77 -12.79
C PRO A 29 -12.11 20.59 -13.51
N LEU A 30 -11.37 19.48 -13.61
CA LEU A 30 -11.88 18.25 -14.22
C LEU A 30 -13.06 17.72 -13.41
N ARG A 31 -14.11 17.28 -14.11
CA ARG A 31 -15.23 16.61 -13.47
C ARG A 31 -14.81 15.22 -13.01
N PRO A 32 -15.40 14.67 -11.93
CA PRO A 32 -15.13 13.29 -11.52
C PRO A 32 -15.35 12.27 -12.64
N SER A 33 -16.33 12.51 -13.53
CA SER A 33 -16.63 11.67 -14.69
C SER A 33 -15.59 11.74 -15.83
N GLU A 34 -14.78 12.80 -15.86
CA GLU A 34 -13.74 13.01 -16.88
C GLU A 34 -12.39 12.43 -16.42
N LYS A 35 -12.25 12.09 -15.14
CA LYS A 35 -11.04 11.45 -14.63
C LYS A 35 -11.06 9.97 -15.03
N PRO A 36 -9.94 9.43 -15.54
CA PRO A 36 -9.84 7.99 -15.74
C PRO A 36 -10.04 7.27 -14.40
N ALA A 37 -10.67 6.09 -14.44
CA ALA A 37 -10.83 5.28 -13.25
C ALA A 37 -9.45 4.84 -12.76
N GLU A 38 -9.00 5.46 -11.66
CA GLU A 38 -7.81 5.00 -10.94
C GLU A 38 -8.17 3.75 -10.15
N PRO A 39 -7.27 2.75 -10.08
CA PRO A 39 -7.50 1.57 -9.26
C PRO A 39 -7.66 2.01 -7.81
N THR A 40 -8.75 1.56 -7.17
CA THR A 40 -8.95 1.84 -5.76
C THR A 40 -7.92 1.08 -4.93
N LEU A 41 -7.73 1.51 -3.68
CA LEU A 41 -6.89 0.77 -2.73
C LEU A 41 -7.35 -0.70 -2.61
N VAL A 42 -8.65 -0.93 -2.65
CA VAL A 42 -9.23 -2.29 -2.59
C VAL A 42 -8.79 -3.11 -3.80
N ASP A 43 -8.85 -2.54 -5.00
CA ASP A 43 -8.41 -3.21 -6.24
C ASP A 43 -6.93 -3.59 -6.18
N LEU A 44 -6.09 -2.66 -5.69
CA LEU A 44 -4.66 -2.90 -5.51
C LEU A 44 -4.39 -4.02 -4.49
N LEU A 45 -5.15 -4.08 -3.40
CA LEU A 45 -5.01 -5.12 -2.38
C LEU A 45 -5.49 -6.48 -2.88
N ILE A 46 -6.58 -6.53 -3.64
CA ILE A 46 -7.07 -7.76 -4.28
C ILE A 46 -6.02 -8.28 -5.28
N ALA A 47 -5.52 -7.41 -6.17
CA ALA A 47 -4.49 -7.79 -7.13
C ALA A 47 -3.22 -8.32 -6.45
N ARG A 48 -2.78 -7.69 -5.35
CA ARG A 48 -1.64 -8.18 -4.55
C ARG A 48 -1.90 -9.55 -3.94
N LYS A 49 -3.09 -9.76 -3.38
CA LYS A 49 -3.49 -11.05 -2.80
C LYS A 49 -3.46 -12.14 -3.87
N GLU A 50 -4.07 -11.90 -5.02
CA GLU A 50 -4.11 -12.86 -6.13
C GLU A 50 -2.70 -13.21 -6.64
N ALA A 51 -1.84 -12.20 -6.83
CA ALA A 51 -0.45 -12.42 -7.23
C ALA A 51 0.29 -13.31 -6.23
N ARG A 52 0.11 -13.05 -4.94
CA ARG A 52 0.70 -13.86 -3.86
C ARG A 52 0.15 -15.29 -3.89
N ASP A 53 -1.15 -15.46 -3.97
CA ASP A 53 -1.80 -16.77 -3.91
C ASP A 53 -1.39 -17.65 -5.12
N ARG A 54 -1.14 -17.06 -6.30
CA ARG A 54 -0.54 -17.76 -7.46
C ARG A 54 0.86 -18.29 -7.16
N VAL A 55 1.74 -17.45 -6.61
CA VAL A 55 3.10 -17.86 -6.24
C VAL A 55 3.07 -19.01 -5.23
N TYR A 56 2.16 -18.98 -4.26
CA TYR A 56 1.99 -20.10 -3.32
C TYR A 56 1.47 -21.37 -3.99
N ALA A 57 0.51 -21.27 -4.91
CA ALA A 57 0.00 -22.43 -5.64
C ALA A 57 1.11 -23.08 -6.48
N ASP A 58 1.89 -22.28 -7.19
CA ASP A 58 3.02 -22.76 -7.99
C ASP A 58 4.08 -23.42 -7.10
N ALA A 59 4.40 -22.82 -5.94
CA ALA A 59 5.33 -23.41 -4.98
C ALA A 59 4.80 -24.73 -4.39
N GLN A 60 3.50 -24.85 -4.14
CA GLN A 60 2.88 -26.09 -3.67
C GLN A 60 2.95 -27.20 -4.72
N GLN A 61 2.70 -26.87 -6.00
CA GLN A 61 2.84 -27.82 -7.10
C GLN A 61 4.29 -28.31 -7.22
N ARG A 62 5.26 -27.38 -7.22
CA ARG A 62 6.69 -27.73 -7.24
C ARG A 62 7.08 -28.63 -6.08
N LEU A 63 6.58 -28.35 -4.87
CA LEU A 63 6.85 -29.18 -3.69
C LEU A 63 6.27 -30.60 -3.84
N GLN A 64 5.08 -30.76 -4.44
CA GLN A 64 4.53 -32.09 -4.71
C GLN A 64 5.36 -32.86 -5.74
N GLU A 65 5.93 -32.18 -6.73
CA GLU A 65 6.72 -32.79 -7.81
C GLU A 65 8.16 -33.12 -7.40
N THR A 66 8.83 -32.25 -6.64
CA THR A 66 10.27 -32.38 -6.32
C THR A 66 10.55 -32.74 -4.85
N GLY A 67 9.58 -32.59 -3.95
CA GLY A 67 9.76 -32.82 -2.52
C GLY A 67 10.66 -31.78 -1.81
N ALA A 68 11.15 -30.76 -2.53
CA ALA A 68 12.00 -29.70 -2.02
C ALA A 68 11.37 -28.33 -2.25
N LEU A 69 11.46 -27.46 -1.24
CA LEU A 69 10.99 -26.08 -1.30
C LEU A 69 12.19 -25.20 -1.68
N GLU A 70 12.39 -24.97 -2.97
CA GLU A 70 13.37 -23.99 -3.43
C GLU A 70 12.80 -22.59 -3.21
N VAL A 71 13.40 -21.85 -2.28
CA VAL A 71 13.06 -20.44 -2.04
C VAL A 71 13.89 -19.60 -3.00
N ASP A 72 13.23 -19.02 -4.00
CA ASP A 72 13.88 -18.12 -4.96
C ASP A 72 14.54 -16.94 -4.21
N ALA A 73 15.87 -16.90 -4.23
CA ALA A 73 16.69 -15.87 -3.59
C ALA A 73 16.55 -14.48 -4.27
N SER A 74 15.77 -14.37 -5.35
CA SER A 74 15.46 -13.13 -6.06
C SER A 74 14.29 -12.34 -5.43
N ILE A 75 13.63 -12.90 -4.41
CA ILE A 75 12.59 -12.20 -3.66
C ILE A 75 13.24 -10.98 -2.97
N GLN A 76 12.71 -9.81 -3.31
CA GLN A 76 13.12 -8.52 -2.76
C GLN A 76 13.31 -8.66 -1.23
N PRO A 77 14.48 -8.27 -0.68
CA PRO A 77 14.76 -8.48 0.72
C PRO A 77 13.66 -7.86 1.57
N TRP A 78 13.14 -8.65 2.50
CA TRP A 78 12.04 -8.23 3.35
C TRP A 78 12.37 -6.87 3.99
N PRO A 79 11.47 -5.89 3.94
CA PRO A 79 11.73 -4.57 4.48
C PRO A 79 12.09 -4.67 5.97
N THR A 80 13.29 -4.18 6.32
CA THR A 80 13.88 -4.32 7.66
C THR A 80 13.07 -3.66 8.78
N ASN A 81 12.18 -2.74 8.43
CA ASN A 81 11.28 -2.05 9.35
C ASN A 81 9.95 -2.77 9.63
N LEU A 82 9.62 -3.86 8.90
CA LEU A 82 8.42 -4.66 9.15
C LEU A 82 8.77 -5.95 9.88
N ARG A 83 8.76 -5.91 11.21
CA ARG A 83 8.86 -7.11 12.05
C ARG A 83 7.48 -7.75 12.22
N VAL A 84 7.26 -8.88 11.55
CA VAL A 84 6.11 -9.75 11.83
C VAL A 84 6.57 -10.80 12.83
N GLU A 85 6.55 -10.46 14.11
CA GLU A 85 6.76 -11.46 15.14
C GLU A 85 5.50 -12.35 15.20
N PRO A 86 5.63 -13.69 15.15
CA PRO A 86 4.49 -14.54 15.38
C PRO A 86 3.95 -14.25 16.77
N ILE A 87 2.65 -13.97 16.90
CA ILE A 87 2.00 -13.83 18.20
C ILE A 87 1.98 -15.22 18.85
N VAL A 88 3.04 -15.54 19.57
CA VAL A 88 3.15 -16.85 20.23
C VAL A 88 2.38 -16.81 21.54
N LYS A 89 1.24 -17.50 21.58
CA LYS A 89 0.45 -17.65 22.81
C LYS A 89 1.20 -18.52 23.82
N ARG A 90 0.96 -18.29 25.11
CA ARG A 90 1.54 -19.06 26.22
C ARG A 90 1.31 -20.58 26.10
N GLU A 91 0.21 -20.97 25.46
CA GLU A 91 -0.17 -22.36 25.16
C GLU A 91 0.85 -23.08 24.28
N ALA A 92 1.46 -22.39 23.31
CA ALA A 92 2.49 -22.99 22.45
C ALA A 92 3.72 -23.44 23.26
N PHE A 93 3.97 -22.77 24.39
CA PHE A 93 5.05 -23.10 25.30
C PHE A 93 4.63 -24.09 26.41
N ALA A 94 3.40 -24.61 26.42
CA ALA A 94 2.94 -25.50 27.48
C ALA A 94 3.69 -26.84 27.48
N LYS A 95 4.04 -27.36 26.30
CA LYS A 95 4.75 -28.64 26.11
C LYS A 95 6.26 -28.53 26.37
N ILE A 96 6.80 -27.33 26.50
CA ILE A 96 8.23 -27.11 26.70
C ILE A 96 8.56 -27.19 28.19
N THR A 97 9.65 -27.90 28.51
CA THR A 97 10.12 -28.04 29.89
C THR A 97 10.37 -26.67 30.52
N LYS A 98 10.05 -26.54 31.81
CA LYS A 98 10.19 -25.27 32.55
C LYS A 98 11.62 -24.72 32.48
N LYS A 99 12.63 -25.60 32.52
CA LYS A 99 14.05 -25.23 32.43
C LYS A 99 14.39 -24.54 31.10
N ALA A 100 13.95 -25.10 29.97
CA ALA A 100 14.18 -24.52 28.65
C ALA A 100 13.44 -23.18 28.47
N ARG A 101 12.22 -23.04 29.00
CA ARG A 101 11.47 -21.77 28.98
C ARG A 101 12.17 -20.66 29.76
N MET A 102 12.73 -20.98 30.93
CA MET A 102 13.44 -20.01 31.75
C MET A 102 14.73 -19.55 31.09
N ALA A 103 15.52 -20.46 30.52
CA ALA A 103 16.73 -20.14 29.77
C ALA A 103 16.43 -19.23 28.57
N LEU A 104 15.37 -19.52 27.81
CA LEU A 104 14.95 -18.69 26.68
C LEU A 104 14.51 -17.29 27.12
N LYS A 105 13.76 -17.19 28.22
CA LYS A 105 13.31 -15.91 28.78
C LYS A 105 14.49 -15.05 29.26
N GLU A 106 15.53 -15.68 29.79
CA GLU A 106 16.75 -15.01 30.24
C GLU A 106 17.60 -14.53 29.07
N ALA A 107 17.71 -15.33 28.01
CA ALA A 107 18.40 -14.95 26.77
C ALA A 107 17.70 -13.81 26.00
N LEU A 108 16.36 -13.71 26.12
CA LEU A 108 15.54 -12.68 25.48
C LEU A 108 15.32 -11.44 26.34
N LYS A 109 15.86 -11.38 27.56
CA LYS A 109 15.90 -10.13 28.31
C LYS A 109 16.91 -9.21 27.65
N GLU A 110 16.43 -8.15 26.99
CA GLU A 110 17.29 -7.07 26.51
C GLU A 110 18.10 -6.49 27.70
N ARG A 111 19.38 -6.24 27.44
CA ARG A 111 20.29 -5.54 28.38
C ARG A 111 20.13 -4.04 28.23
#